data_AF-A0A9D5QB93-F1
#
_entry.id   AF-A0A9D5QB93-F1
#
_cell.length_a   1.000
_cell.length_b   1.000
_cell.length_c   1.000
_cell.angle_alpha   90.00
_cell.angle_beta   90.00
_cell.angle_gamma   90.00
#
_symmetry.space_group_name_H-M   'P 1'
#
loop_
_entity.id
_entity.type
_entity.pdbx_description
1 polymer ?
#
loop_
_entity_poly.entity_id
_entity_poly.type
_entity_poly.pdbx_seq_one_letter_code
_entity_poly.pdbx_strand_id
1 'polypeptide(L)'
;MTKRISRFLSLVLCASTVGISRDIVDLRGTIIDLAEKPVSGVVVTVPSLGLADTAAADGSFRLTSGAMHVSSFSPSPTRPSASENSVRFGVTEPNQHVSLKLYNAAGARTATLADKHFAPGDYTVDVLGAVRANLASSHYVLSMRRGKANDVFTVLRAGPGTSLRRRVSTSREKARIKTLGASDDGFRATELIIKKEGQTLHSVPLNANVDTALSILLNFIPSVYMDKAEELPDYYQRDDAYGGFVNGGSVYCGPTAVSNSIIWLADNGHARLAPNSGDRKKDQHDIIALLASSSYMNLGPAGVGPDGVTRGLNDYVHDRGVPIEMLHYQGWRPVSSEFRTGVNIPNLDWIKTGTIGSSNAYINIGWYSHDEGSDTWTRTGGHWVAVVGYGHDGGGPNPNSLIVHDPASRAKFNEYWELSRLESGTMSGNYRGLPRSAEGFYKIRGRNGIVDCAVVLTMPDDSPASVARALRLRNLTGIDANY
;
A
#
# COMPACT_ATOMS: atom_id res chain seq x y z
N MET A 1 22.08 -48.78 24.39
CA MET A 1 20.81 -48.48 25.09
C MET A 1 20.92 -47.09 25.70
N THR A 2 20.27 -46.08 25.11
CA THR A 2 19.65 -44.94 25.81
C THR A 2 18.87 -44.11 24.76
N LYS A 3 17.55 -44.33 24.75
CA LYS A 3 16.57 -43.61 23.93
C LYS A 3 16.47 -42.16 24.42
N ARG A 4 16.52 -41.19 23.50
CA ARG A 4 16.11 -39.80 23.77
C ARG A 4 14.59 -39.70 23.72
N ILE A 5 14.02 -39.15 24.78
CA ILE A 5 12.60 -38.83 24.94
C ILE A 5 12.40 -37.42 24.37
N SER A 6 11.64 -37.29 23.27
CA SER A 6 11.08 -36.01 22.85
C SER A 6 9.93 -35.65 23.77
N ARG A 7 10.01 -34.48 24.42
CA ARG A 7 8.88 -33.89 25.14
C ARG A 7 8.12 -32.97 24.17
N PHE A 8 6.84 -33.24 24.00
CA PHE A 8 5.88 -32.38 23.31
C PHE A 8 5.46 -31.23 24.25
N LEU A 9 5.35 -30.03 23.70
CA LEU A 9 4.68 -28.89 24.33
C LEU A 9 3.20 -28.94 23.93
N SER A 10 2.30 -28.94 24.93
CA SER A 10 0.84 -28.86 24.72
C SER A 10 0.37 -27.43 24.99
N LEU A 11 -0.35 -26.85 24.03
CA LEU A 11 -1.12 -25.62 24.22
C LEU A 11 -2.53 -26.04 24.65
N VAL A 12 -2.93 -25.73 25.89
CA VAL A 12 -4.32 -25.91 26.34
C VAL A 12 -5.05 -24.58 26.20
N LEU A 13 -5.89 -24.49 25.17
CA LEU A 13 -6.81 -23.37 24.97
C LEU A 13 -8.18 -23.76 25.52
N CYS A 14 -8.52 -23.34 26.73
CA CYS A 14 -9.89 -23.44 27.23
C CYS A 14 -10.71 -22.27 26.70
N ALA A 15 -11.32 -22.44 25.52
CA ALA A 15 -12.39 -21.57 25.05
C ALA A 15 -13.73 -22.19 25.47
N SER A 16 -14.31 -21.70 26.57
CA SER A 16 -15.72 -21.95 26.85
C SER A 16 -16.57 -21.10 25.91
N THR A 17 -17.34 -21.74 25.06
CA THR A 17 -18.38 -21.10 24.25
C THR A 17 -19.50 -20.61 25.17
N VAL A 18 -19.63 -19.29 25.32
CA VAL A 18 -20.81 -18.65 25.92
C VAL A 18 -21.38 -17.70 24.87
N GLY A 19 -22.71 -17.76 24.71
CA GLY A 19 -23.45 -17.11 23.66
C GLY A 19 -23.35 -15.58 23.66
N ILE A 20 -23.58 -15.04 22.47
CA ILE A 20 -23.45 -13.62 22.09
C ILE A 20 -24.33 -12.74 22.99
N SER A 21 -23.69 -12.14 23.99
CA SER A 21 -24.09 -10.89 24.63
C SER A 21 -23.03 -9.84 24.26
N ARG A 22 -23.30 -8.53 24.42
CA ARG A 22 -22.32 -7.44 24.19
C ARG A 22 -21.20 -7.53 25.24
N ASP A 23 -20.35 -8.54 25.10
CA ASP A 23 -19.49 -8.97 26.18
C ASP A 23 -18.29 -8.04 26.34
N ILE A 24 -18.15 -7.61 27.58
CA ILE A 24 -16.94 -7.03 28.15
C ILE A 24 -15.80 -7.99 27.82
N VAL A 25 -14.87 -7.54 26.98
CA VAL A 25 -13.65 -8.30 26.69
C VAL A 25 -12.73 -8.05 27.86
N ASP A 26 -12.32 -9.09 28.61
CA ASP A 26 -11.28 -9.04 29.66
C ASP A 26 -10.21 -10.10 29.34
N LEU A 27 -9.25 -9.73 28.50
CA LEU A 27 -8.13 -10.61 28.14
C LEU A 27 -6.99 -10.40 29.13
N ARG A 28 -6.42 -11.48 29.64
CA ARG A 28 -5.25 -11.45 30.52
C ARG A 28 -4.22 -12.46 30.05
N GLY A 29 -2.94 -12.15 30.25
CA GLY A 29 -1.86 -13.08 29.94
C GLY A 29 -0.51 -12.58 30.47
N THR A 30 0.54 -13.36 30.23
CA THR A 30 1.91 -13.02 30.59
C THR A 30 2.82 -13.21 29.37
N ILE A 31 3.68 -12.23 29.09
CA ILE A 31 4.68 -12.32 28.03
C ILE A 31 5.98 -12.82 28.63
N ILE A 32 6.49 -13.92 28.11
CA ILE A 32 7.77 -14.52 28.48
C ILE A 32 8.69 -14.64 27.27
N ASP A 33 10.01 -14.62 27.49
CA ASP A 33 11.02 -14.85 26.45
C ASP A 33 11.29 -16.35 26.23
N LEU A 34 12.23 -16.68 25.34
CA LEU A 34 12.62 -18.07 25.04
C LEU A 34 13.31 -18.79 26.22
N ALA A 35 13.69 -18.05 27.26
CA ALA A 35 14.22 -18.59 28.51
C ALA A 35 13.14 -18.64 29.62
N GLU A 36 11.87 -18.49 29.25
CA GLU A 36 10.70 -18.44 30.13
C GLU A 36 10.74 -17.30 31.15
N LYS A 37 11.50 -16.23 30.89
CA LYS A 37 11.56 -15.05 31.76
C LYS A 37 10.54 -14.01 31.33
N PRO A 38 9.84 -13.34 32.26
CA PRO A 38 8.88 -12.32 31.91
C PRO A 38 9.50 -11.12 31.18
N VAL A 39 8.77 -10.61 30.19
CA VAL A 39 9.20 -9.49 29.35
C VAL A 39 8.31 -8.28 29.62
N SER A 40 8.87 -7.27 30.27
CA SER A 40 8.18 -6.03 30.60
C SER A 40 8.24 -4.99 29.47
N GLY A 41 7.26 -4.07 29.42
CA GLY A 41 7.27 -2.93 28.50
C GLY A 41 6.83 -3.25 27.08
N VAL A 42 6.42 -4.50 26.81
CA VAL A 42 5.86 -4.92 25.52
C VAL A 42 4.39 -4.50 25.46
N VAL A 43 4.01 -3.87 24.35
CA VAL A 43 2.62 -3.43 24.14
C VAL A 43 1.84 -4.54 23.46
N VAL A 44 0.76 -5.00 24.09
CA VAL A 44 -0.21 -5.94 23.53
C VAL A 44 -1.39 -5.14 22.99
N THR A 45 -1.75 -5.34 21.73
CA THR A 45 -2.87 -4.62 21.10
C THR A 45 -3.85 -5.59 20.46
N VAL A 46 -5.14 -5.29 20.53
CA VAL A 46 -6.19 -5.90 19.70
C VAL A 46 -6.78 -4.80 18.83
N PRO A 47 -6.21 -4.57 17.62
CA PRO A 47 -6.52 -3.40 16.80
C PRO A 47 -7.99 -3.29 16.41
N SER A 48 -8.65 -4.42 16.14
CA SER A 48 -10.08 -4.48 15.77
C SER A 48 -11.02 -4.00 16.89
N LEU A 49 -10.55 -3.97 18.14
CA LEU A 49 -11.31 -3.55 19.32
C LEU A 49 -10.79 -2.25 19.94
N GLY A 50 -9.72 -1.66 19.39
CA GLY A 50 -9.09 -0.46 19.94
C GLY A 50 -8.49 -0.65 21.34
N LEU A 51 -8.16 -1.88 21.73
CA LEU A 51 -7.60 -2.19 23.05
C LEU A 51 -6.08 -2.26 23.00
N ALA A 52 -5.41 -1.68 24.00
CA ALA A 52 -3.97 -1.79 24.19
C ALA A 52 -3.63 -1.85 25.69
N ASP A 53 -2.61 -2.62 26.04
CA ASP A 53 -2.02 -2.65 27.37
C ASP A 53 -0.52 -2.90 27.27
N THR A 54 0.24 -2.48 28.28
CA THR A 54 1.70 -2.67 28.33
C THR A 54 2.04 -3.66 29.42
N ALA A 55 2.72 -4.74 29.05
CA ALA A 55 3.13 -5.79 29.97
C ALA A 55 3.92 -5.21 31.17
N ALA A 56 3.49 -5.56 32.38
CA ALA A 56 4.10 -5.14 33.63
C ALA A 56 5.49 -5.78 33.83
N ALA A 57 6.14 -5.48 34.96
CA ALA A 57 7.48 -6.01 35.28
C ALA A 57 7.54 -7.54 35.30
N ASP A 58 6.41 -8.19 35.64
CA ASP A 58 6.21 -9.63 35.66
C ASP A 58 5.64 -10.18 34.33
N GLY A 59 5.68 -9.37 33.26
CA GLY A 59 5.19 -9.71 31.93
C GLY A 59 3.66 -9.73 31.80
N SER A 60 2.92 -9.49 32.89
CA SER A 60 1.45 -9.58 32.87
C SER A 60 0.81 -8.41 32.12
N PHE A 61 -0.26 -8.69 31.38
CA PHE A 61 -1.09 -7.68 30.70
C PHE A 61 -2.59 -7.98 30.91
N ARG A 62 -3.42 -6.95 30.78
CA ARG A 62 -4.87 -7.00 30.86
C ARG A 62 -5.53 -6.00 29.89
N LEU A 63 -6.33 -6.51 28.95
CA LEU A 63 -7.11 -5.70 28.01
C LEU A 63 -8.59 -5.78 28.37
N THR A 64 -9.18 -4.68 28.81
CA THR A 64 -10.62 -4.61 29.14
C THR A 64 -11.40 -3.63 28.27
N SER A 65 -12.52 -4.06 27.66
CA SER A 65 -13.49 -3.15 27.03
C SER A 65 -14.67 -2.85 27.97
N GLY A 66 -14.87 -1.57 28.32
CA GLY A 66 -16.06 -1.12 29.07
C GLY A 66 -15.77 -0.24 30.30
N ALA A 67 -16.43 0.92 30.33
CA ALA A 67 -16.52 1.93 31.40
C ALA A 67 -15.24 2.74 31.77
N MET A 68 -15.38 4.06 31.60
CA MET A 68 -14.53 5.12 32.15
C MET A 68 -14.25 4.88 33.64
N HIS A 69 -12.97 4.71 33.97
CA HIS A 69 -12.49 5.07 35.30
C HIS A 69 -12.52 6.60 35.44
N VAL A 70 -13.33 7.12 36.36
CA VAL A 70 -13.10 8.44 36.96
C VAL A 70 -11.75 8.33 37.66
N SER A 71 -10.73 8.97 37.08
CA SER A 71 -9.40 9.00 37.68
C SER A 71 -9.44 9.84 38.96
N SER A 72 -8.99 9.25 40.05
CA SER A 72 -8.40 10.00 41.14
C SER A 72 -7.35 10.96 40.57
N PHE A 73 -7.29 12.18 41.11
CA PHE A 73 -6.30 13.21 40.77
C PHE A 73 -4.92 12.57 40.59
N SER A 74 -4.52 12.35 39.34
CA SER A 74 -3.19 11.81 39.03
C SER A 74 -2.21 12.96 39.16
N PRO A 75 -1.05 12.75 39.81
CA PRO A 75 0.00 13.74 39.82
C PRO A 75 0.34 14.14 38.37
N SER A 76 0.50 15.45 38.17
CA SER A 76 0.84 16.07 36.88
C SER A 76 1.86 15.21 36.12
N PRO A 77 1.63 14.85 34.84
CA PRO A 77 2.48 13.93 34.12
C PRO A 77 3.88 14.52 34.01
N THR A 78 4.80 14.00 34.81
CA THR A 78 6.22 14.40 34.83
C THR A 78 6.87 14.17 33.46
N ARG A 79 6.34 13.22 32.70
CA ARG A 79 6.72 12.94 31.32
C ARG A 79 5.58 13.30 30.36
N PRO A 80 5.88 14.06 29.30
CA PRO A 80 4.93 14.32 28.24
C PRO A 80 4.43 13.02 27.59
N SER A 81 3.14 12.98 27.29
CA SER A 81 2.49 11.87 26.59
C SER A 81 1.83 12.35 25.30
N ALA A 82 1.78 11.45 24.33
CA ALA A 82 1.14 11.67 23.05
C ALA A 82 -0.13 10.82 22.99
N SER A 83 -1.22 11.41 22.52
CA SER A 83 -2.43 10.74 22.06
C SER A 83 -2.55 10.90 20.55
N GLU A 84 -3.57 10.31 19.93
CA GLU A 84 -3.78 10.37 18.47
C GLU A 84 -3.71 11.80 17.92
N ASN A 85 -4.30 12.78 18.63
CA ASN A 85 -4.44 14.15 18.11
C ASN A 85 -3.74 15.21 18.97
N SER A 86 -3.26 14.87 20.17
CA SER A 86 -2.75 15.87 21.11
C SER A 86 -1.54 15.40 21.90
N VAL A 87 -0.73 16.36 22.34
CA VAL A 87 0.34 16.12 23.32
C VAL A 87 -0.08 16.71 24.66
N ARG A 88 -0.02 15.89 25.71
CA ARG A 88 -0.25 16.29 27.10
C ARG A 88 1.08 16.40 27.84
N PHE A 89 1.26 17.47 28.61
CA PHE A 89 2.46 17.68 29.42
C PHE A 89 2.13 18.44 30.71
N GLY A 90 2.85 18.13 31.78
CA GLY A 90 2.80 18.89 33.04
C GLY A 90 3.87 19.98 33.10
N VAL A 91 3.58 21.10 33.76
CA VAL A 91 4.53 22.14 34.13
C VAL A 91 4.58 22.20 35.66
N THR A 92 5.78 22.03 36.23
CA THR A 92 5.96 21.94 37.69
C THR A 92 6.59 23.19 38.28
N GLU A 93 7.34 23.95 37.50
CA GLU A 93 8.02 25.16 37.95
C GLU A 93 7.16 26.40 37.65
N PRO A 94 7.06 27.36 38.58
CA PRO A 94 6.49 28.66 38.27
C PRO A 94 7.24 29.31 37.11
N ASN A 95 6.51 29.80 36.11
CA ASN A 95 7.08 30.49 34.96
C ASN A 95 8.06 29.62 34.15
N GLN A 96 7.72 28.34 33.92
CA GLN A 96 8.54 27.46 33.08
C GLN A 96 8.32 27.76 31.60
N HIS A 97 9.41 27.99 30.86
CA HIS A 97 9.33 28.17 29.41
C HIS A 97 9.07 26.85 28.69
N VAL A 98 8.04 26.82 27.84
CA VAL A 98 7.69 25.66 27.00
C VAL A 98 7.59 26.08 25.53
N SER A 99 8.33 25.36 24.67
CA SER A 99 8.37 25.54 23.21
C SER A 99 7.95 24.24 22.52
N LEU A 100 6.85 24.26 21.76
CA LEU A 100 6.39 23.18 20.88
C LEU A 100 6.47 23.64 19.42
N LYS A 101 7.32 22.99 18.64
CA LYS A 101 7.60 23.35 17.23
C LYS A 101 7.41 22.14 16.34
N LEU A 102 6.74 22.34 15.22
CA LEU A 102 6.46 21.32 14.22
C LEU A 102 7.40 21.54 13.02
N TYR A 103 7.98 20.45 12.53
CA TYR A 103 8.89 20.43 11.39
C TYR A 103 8.39 19.43 10.36
N ASN A 104 8.54 19.73 9.07
CA ASN A 104 8.26 18.76 8.00
C ASN A 104 9.41 17.74 7.85
N ALA A 105 9.23 16.79 6.94
CA ALA A 105 10.25 15.77 6.62
C ALA A 105 11.59 16.37 6.15
N ALA A 106 11.60 17.57 5.59
CA ALA A 106 12.82 18.28 5.17
C ALA A 106 13.52 19.02 6.33
N GLY A 107 13.00 18.94 7.56
CA GLY A 107 13.51 19.66 8.72
C GLY A 107 13.15 21.15 8.74
N ALA A 108 12.36 21.64 7.78
CA ALA A 108 11.86 23.00 7.79
C ALA A 108 10.72 23.14 8.81
N ARG A 109 10.80 24.19 9.65
CA ARG A 109 9.77 24.48 10.64
C ARG A 109 8.47 24.90 9.93
N THR A 110 7.39 24.17 10.15
CA THR A 110 6.08 24.44 9.56
C THR A 110 5.16 25.20 10.49
N ALA A 111 5.26 24.97 11.81
CA ALA A 111 4.43 25.66 12.79
C ALA A 111 5.11 25.80 14.16
N THR A 112 4.70 26.80 14.93
CA THR A 112 5.01 26.94 16.36
C THR A 112 3.69 26.85 17.13
N LEU A 113 3.50 25.76 17.88
CA LEU A 113 2.25 25.49 18.59
C LEU A 113 2.21 26.18 19.96
N ALA A 114 3.38 26.33 20.59
CA ALA A 114 3.57 27.13 21.79
C ALA A 114 5.04 27.60 21.84
N ASP A 115 5.28 28.81 22.31
CA ASP A 115 6.63 29.32 22.63
C ASP A 115 6.47 30.42 23.68
N LYS A 116 6.16 30.01 24.92
CA LYS A 116 5.82 30.94 26.00
C LYS A 116 6.09 30.34 27.38
N HIS A 117 5.98 31.18 28.40
CA HIS A 117 6.02 30.73 29.79
C HIS A 117 4.65 30.24 30.25
N PHE A 118 4.64 29.17 31.03
CA PHE A 118 3.44 28.56 31.58
C PHE A 118 3.49 28.57 33.11
N ALA A 119 2.32 28.75 33.74
CA ALA A 119 2.16 28.54 35.17
C ALA A 119 2.16 27.03 35.48
N PRO A 120 2.39 26.60 36.73
CA PRO A 120 2.29 25.20 37.10
C PRO A 120 0.90 24.63 36.78
N GLY A 121 0.84 23.45 36.17
CA GLY A 121 -0.41 22.83 35.73
C GLY A 121 -0.25 21.81 34.60
N ASP A 122 -1.36 21.21 34.21
CA ASP A 122 -1.45 20.25 33.10
C ASP A 122 -1.96 20.93 31.84
N TYR A 123 -1.28 20.67 30.73
CA TYR A 123 -1.59 21.27 29.43
C TYR A 123 -1.75 20.19 28.37
N THR A 124 -2.67 20.44 27.44
CA THR A 124 -2.90 19.63 26.25
C THR A 124 -2.84 20.54 25.04
N VAL A 125 -2.08 20.16 24.02
CA VAL A 125 -1.96 20.90 22.76
C VAL A 125 -2.44 20.00 21.62
N ASP A 126 -3.44 20.49 20.86
CA ASP A 126 -3.90 19.84 19.62
C ASP A 126 -2.83 20.01 18.54
N VAL A 127 -2.18 18.90 18.19
CA VAL A 127 -1.12 18.86 17.18
C VAL A 127 -1.74 18.66 15.80
N LEU A 128 -2.84 17.93 15.73
CA LEU A 128 -3.46 17.56 14.47
C LEU A 128 -4.15 18.76 13.80
N GLY A 129 -4.80 19.62 14.59
CA GLY A 129 -5.37 20.88 14.08
C GLY A 129 -4.33 21.72 13.35
N ALA A 130 -3.11 21.79 13.88
CA ALA A 130 -2.01 22.54 13.28
C ALA A 130 -1.38 21.84 12.06
N VAL A 131 -1.33 20.51 12.06
CA VAL A 131 -0.89 19.71 10.90
C VAL A 131 -1.89 19.83 9.74
N ARG A 132 -3.20 19.77 10.03
CA ARG A 132 -4.26 19.90 9.02
C ARG A 132 -4.25 21.26 8.32
N ALA A 133 -3.85 22.32 9.02
CA ALA A 133 -3.72 23.65 8.44
C ALA A 133 -2.50 23.79 7.50
N ASN A 134 -1.51 22.91 7.59
CA ASN A 134 -0.24 23.01 6.87
C ASN A 134 -0.01 21.74 6.02
N LEU A 135 -0.69 21.63 4.88
CA LEU A 135 -0.97 20.35 4.16
C LEU A 135 0.16 19.74 3.32
N ALA A 136 1.36 20.31 3.27
CA ALA A 136 2.34 19.95 2.24
C ALA A 136 3.12 18.63 2.47
N SER A 137 3.03 18.01 3.65
CA SER A 137 3.78 16.79 3.98
C SER A 137 2.94 15.73 4.68
N SER A 138 3.29 14.45 4.48
CA SER A 138 2.69 13.30 5.18
C SER A 138 3.38 12.97 6.51
N HIS A 139 4.52 13.59 6.79
CA HIS A 139 5.36 13.32 7.96
C HIS A 139 5.79 14.62 8.63
N TYR A 140 5.61 14.69 9.94
CA TYR A 140 6.08 15.80 10.76
C TYR A 140 6.83 15.33 11.99
N VAL A 141 7.73 16.16 12.48
CA VAL A 141 8.41 15.99 13.76
C VAL A 141 7.95 17.11 14.67
N LEU A 142 7.40 16.75 15.82
CA LEU A 142 7.08 17.68 16.88
C LEU A 142 8.21 17.68 17.91
N SER A 143 8.90 18.81 18.03
CA SER A 143 9.91 19.05 19.06
C SER A 143 9.28 19.81 20.21
N MET A 144 9.45 19.31 21.43
CA MET A 144 9.02 19.99 22.64
C MET A 144 10.19 20.23 23.58
N ARG A 145 10.35 21.48 24.01
CA ARG A 145 11.30 21.89 25.04
C ARG A 145 10.54 22.43 26.25
N ARG A 146 10.86 21.94 27.45
CA ARG A 146 10.30 22.38 28.72
C ARG A 146 11.43 22.63 29.72
N GLY A 147 11.76 23.90 29.95
CA GLY A 147 12.97 24.29 30.68
C GLY A 147 14.24 23.71 30.02
N LYS A 148 14.93 22.81 30.74
CA LYS A 148 16.13 22.10 30.24
C LYS A 148 15.83 20.75 29.59
N ALA A 149 14.60 20.23 29.70
CA ALA A 149 14.19 18.98 29.08
C ALA A 149 13.81 19.20 27.61
N ASN A 150 14.18 18.24 26.76
CA ASN A 150 13.78 18.18 25.36
C ASN A 150 13.16 16.81 25.09
N ASP A 151 11.96 16.81 24.51
CA ASP A 151 11.21 15.63 24.09
C ASP A 151 10.91 15.77 22.58
N VAL A 152 10.94 14.66 21.84
CA VAL A 152 10.66 14.65 20.39
C VAL A 152 9.60 13.60 20.08
N PHE A 153 8.63 13.95 19.25
CA PHE A 153 7.55 13.08 18.80
C PHE A 153 7.52 13.05 17.27
N THR A 154 7.21 11.88 16.72
CA THR A 154 6.96 11.72 15.29
C THR A 154 5.46 11.72 15.05
N VAL A 155 5.00 12.57 14.14
CA VAL A 155 3.59 12.68 13.74
C VAL A 155 3.48 12.11 12.33
N LEU A 156 2.80 10.97 12.18
CA LEU A 156 2.62 10.29 10.91
C LEU A 156 1.18 10.44 10.43
N ARG A 157 0.98 11.12 9.31
CA ARG A 157 -0.32 11.20 8.63
C ARG A 157 -0.42 10.05 7.63
N ALA A 158 -1.16 9.00 7.98
CA ALA A 158 -1.41 7.85 7.12
C ALA A 158 -2.90 7.82 6.72
N GLY A 159 -3.29 8.62 5.72
CA GLY A 159 -4.67 8.62 5.24
C GLY A 159 -5.70 9.00 6.33
N PRO A 160 -6.92 8.42 6.33
CA PRO A 160 -7.99 8.74 7.29
C PRO A 160 -7.66 8.47 8.77
N GLY A 161 -6.47 7.96 9.09
CA GLY A 161 -5.93 7.84 10.44
C GLY A 161 -4.59 8.55 10.60
N THR A 162 -4.44 9.39 11.62
CA THR A 162 -3.14 9.97 12.01
C THR A 162 -2.72 9.34 13.32
N SER A 163 -1.48 8.84 13.40
CA SER A 163 -0.95 8.26 14.63
C SER A 163 0.29 9.02 15.08
N LEU A 164 0.30 9.42 16.35
CA LEU A 164 1.43 10.10 16.98
C LEU A 164 2.30 9.04 17.66
N ARG A 165 3.52 8.84 17.16
CA ARG A 165 4.47 7.85 17.70
C ARG A 165 5.56 8.57 18.49
N ARG A 166 5.78 8.13 19.72
CA ARG A 166 6.79 8.72 20.62
C ARG A 166 8.17 8.09 20.39
N ARG A 167 9.23 8.90 20.29
CA ARG A 167 10.62 8.44 20.46
C ARG A 167 11.26 9.23 21.60
N VAL A 168 11.50 8.58 22.73
CA VAL A 168 12.08 9.23 23.91
C VAL A 168 13.60 9.26 23.80
N SER A 169 14.20 10.45 23.87
CA SER A 169 15.58 10.62 24.31
C SER A 169 15.57 11.45 25.59
N THR A 170 16.04 10.87 26.69
CA THR A 170 16.31 11.62 27.93
C THR A 170 17.81 11.83 28.12
N SER A 171 18.13 12.98 28.70
CA SER A 171 19.39 13.64 29.00
C SER A 171 20.62 12.86 29.53
N ARG A 172 20.60 11.52 29.66
CA ARG A 172 21.76 10.73 30.15
C ARG A 172 22.77 10.29 29.09
N GLU A 173 22.52 10.54 27.80
CA GLU A 173 23.49 10.29 26.71
C GLU A 173 24.45 11.47 26.42
N LYS A 174 24.54 12.44 27.34
CA LYS A 174 25.44 13.60 27.17
C LYS A 174 26.95 13.29 27.23
N ALA A 175 27.36 12.07 27.56
CA ALA A 175 28.79 11.72 27.70
C ALA A 175 29.44 11.11 26.44
N ARG A 176 28.66 10.79 25.39
CA ARG A 176 29.19 10.39 24.07
C ARG A 176 28.89 11.41 22.96
N ILE A 177 28.28 12.54 23.33
CA ILE A 177 28.02 13.69 22.48
C ILE A 177 28.81 14.86 23.07
N LYS A 178 30.13 14.82 22.87
CA LYS A 178 31.03 15.91 23.25
C LYS A 178 32.12 16.13 22.19
N THR A 179 31.69 16.12 20.94
CA THR A 179 32.19 16.97 19.87
C THR A 179 30.94 17.36 19.07
N LEU A 180 30.93 18.56 18.47
CA LEU A 180 29.81 19.23 17.76
C LEU A 180 29.06 20.27 18.62
N GLY A 181 29.73 21.40 18.91
CA GLY A 181 29.06 22.70 18.94
C GLY A 181 29.18 23.34 17.55
N ALA A 182 28.38 24.29 17.09
CA ALA A 182 27.11 24.88 17.53
C ALA A 182 26.65 25.80 16.38
N SER A 183 25.48 25.57 15.75
CA SER A 183 24.63 26.53 15.00
C SER A 183 23.65 25.77 14.08
N ASP A 184 22.52 26.39 13.76
CA ASP A 184 21.47 26.18 12.73
C ASP A 184 21.26 24.87 11.91
N ASP A 185 22.04 23.80 12.03
CA ASP A 185 21.97 22.70 11.06
C ASP A 185 21.17 21.47 11.51
N GLY A 186 20.29 21.07 10.59
CA GLY A 186 19.25 20.08 10.74
C GLY A 186 19.71 18.67 11.13
N PHE A 187 18.77 17.96 11.76
CA PHE A 187 18.84 16.53 12.00
C PHE A 187 18.79 15.78 10.66
N ARG A 188 19.83 15.01 10.31
CA ARG A 188 19.78 14.05 9.20
C ARG A 188 19.91 12.65 9.76
N ALA A 189 18.82 11.88 9.71
CA ALA A 189 18.91 10.44 9.88
C ALA A 189 19.64 9.89 8.65
N THR A 190 20.67 9.07 8.85
CA THR A 190 21.53 8.57 7.76
C THR A 190 21.17 7.15 7.34
N GLU A 191 20.46 6.39 8.18
CA GLU A 191 20.19 4.97 7.91
C GLU A 191 18.98 4.43 8.71
N LEU A 192 18.14 3.62 8.06
CA LEU A 192 17.10 2.80 8.67
C LEU A 192 17.54 1.34 8.66
N ILE A 193 17.65 0.72 9.84
CA ILE A 193 18.09 -0.67 9.98
C ILE A 193 16.91 -1.54 10.41
N ILE A 194 16.52 -2.49 9.56
CA ILE A 194 15.49 -3.50 9.86
C ILE A 194 16.19 -4.79 10.27
N LYS A 195 15.87 -5.29 11.46
CA LYS A 195 16.45 -6.52 12.02
C LYS A 195 15.36 -7.56 12.31
N LYS A 196 15.69 -8.84 12.13
CA LYS A 196 14.92 -9.99 12.65
C LYS A 196 15.91 -10.87 13.41
N GLU A 197 15.54 -11.29 14.62
CA GLU A 197 16.37 -12.16 15.48
C GLU A 197 17.79 -11.60 15.73
N GLY A 198 17.92 -10.27 15.81
CA GLY A 198 19.20 -9.60 16.01
C GLY A 198 20.07 -9.47 14.75
N GLN A 199 19.72 -10.15 13.67
CA GLN A 199 20.41 -10.05 12.38
C GLN A 199 19.81 -8.90 11.55
N THR A 200 20.67 -8.06 10.97
CA THR A 200 20.25 -7.03 10.02
C THR A 200 19.72 -7.70 8.75
N LEU A 201 18.41 -7.62 8.54
CA LEU A 201 17.78 -8.05 7.29
C LEU A 201 17.99 -7.01 6.19
N HIS A 202 17.90 -5.72 6.55
CA HIS A 202 18.07 -4.64 5.62
C HIS A 202 18.61 -3.38 6.30
N SER A 203 19.45 -2.62 5.60
CA SER A 203 20.04 -1.38 6.06
C SER A 203 19.88 -0.36 4.95
N VAL A 204 19.20 0.75 5.22
CA VAL A 204 18.72 1.63 4.17
C VAL A 204 19.18 3.06 4.41
N PRO A 205 20.14 3.57 3.61
CA PRO A 205 20.65 4.93 3.75
C PRO A 205 19.54 5.96 3.52
N LEU A 206 19.22 6.76 4.54
CA LEU A 206 18.14 7.75 4.53
C LEU A 206 18.49 9.05 3.78
N ASN A 207 19.68 9.09 3.16
CA ASN A 207 20.13 10.12 2.24
C ASN A 207 19.75 9.84 0.77
N ALA A 208 19.14 8.69 0.47
CA ALA A 208 18.55 8.39 -0.84
C ALA A 208 17.06 8.79 -0.84
N ASN A 209 16.59 9.31 -1.98
CA ASN A 209 15.28 9.91 -2.20
C ASN A 209 14.07 9.01 -1.82
N VAL A 210 12.86 9.57 -1.96
CA VAL A 210 11.51 9.01 -1.67
C VAL A 210 11.31 7.52 -2.04
N ASP A 211 12.12 6.98 -2.95
CA ASP A 211 12.18 5.56 -3.33
C ASP A 211 12.34 4.60 -2.13
N THR A 212 12.92 5.07 -1.03
CA THR A 212 13.26 4.26 0.15
C THR A 212 12.05 3.76 0.95
N ALA A 213 10.96 4.52 1.00
CA ALA A 213 9.72 4.07 1.66
C ALA A 213 9.02 2.96 0.86
N LEU A 214 9.23 2.92 -0.46
CA LEU A 214 8.73 1.89 -1.35
C LEU A 214 9.36 0.52 -1.01
N SER A 215 10.67 0.49 -0.69
CA SER A 215 11.43 -0.72 -0.35
C SER A 215 10.92 -1.48 0.89
N ILE A 216 10.27 -0.80 1.84
CA ILE A 216 9.71 -1.45 3.04
C ILE A 216 8.33 -2.07 2.73
N LEU A 217 7.52 -1.41 1.90
CA LEU A 217 6.26 -1.95 1.37
C LEU A 217 6.50 -3.15 0.44
N LEU A 218 7.61 -3.15 -0.31
CA LEU A 218 8.02 -4.24 -1.21
C LEU A 218 8.18 -5.59 -0.48
N ASN A 219 8.54 -5.60 0.81
CA ASN A 219 8.61 -6.84 1.61
C ASN A 219 7.25 -7.45 1.98
N PHE A 220 6.15 -6.76 1.69
CA PHE A 220 4.78 -7.27 1.88
C PHE A 220 4.12 -7.71 0.57
N ILE A 221 4.79 -7.55 -0.57
CA ILE A 221 4.33 -8.10 -1.84
C ILE A 221 4.66 -9.59 -1.82
N PRO A 222 3.67 -10.50 -1.88
CA PRO A 222 3.95 -11.92 -2.06
C PRO A 222 4.84 -12.12 -3.29
N SER A 223 5.83 -13.00 -3.25
CA SER A 223 6.68 -13.29 -4.42
C SER A 223 5.90 -13.90 -5.59
N VAL A 224 4.77 -14.53 -5.28
CA VAL A 224 3.79 -15.10 -6.21
C VAL A 224 2.40 -14.67 -5.78
N TYR A 225 1.57 -14.24 -6.72
CA TYR A 225 0.16 -13.93 -6.48
C TYR A 225 -0.69 -14.45 -7.63
N MET A 226 -1.60 -15.38 -7.31
CA MET A 226 -2.47 -16.04 -8.30
C MET A 226 -3.94 -16.03 -7.91
N ASP A 227 -4.31 -15.48 -6.74
CA ASP A 227 -5.68 -15.50 -6.22
C ASP A 227 -6.74 -15.01 -7.22
N LYS A 228 -6.38 -14.03 -8.06
CA LYS A 228 -7.28 -13.49 -9.10
C LYS A 228 -7.25 -14.25 -10.41
N ALA A 229 -6.16 -14.94 -10.73
CA ALA A 229 -5.98 -15.60 -12.03
C ALA A 229 -7.03 -16.69 -12.31
N GLU A 230 -7.68 -17.21 -11.28
CA GLU A 230 -8.75 -18.21 -11.40
C GLU A 230 -10.16 -17.61 -11.26
N GLU A 231 -10.28 -16.42 -10.66
CA GLU A 231 -11.57 -15.81 -10.31
C GLU A 231 -12.00 -14.71 -11.27
N LEU A 232 -11.03 -14.01 -11.86
CA LEU A 232 -11.30 -12.90 -12.77
C LEU A 232 -11.88 -13.46 -14.07
N PRO A 233 -13.02 -12.96 -14.58
CA PRO A 233 -13.53 -13.44 -15.86
C PRO A 233 -12.54 -13.12 -16.99
N ASP A 234 -12.58 -13.97 -18.02
CA ASP A 234 -11.77 -13.84 -19.22
C ASP A 234 -12.71 -13.76 -20.45
N TYR A 235 -13.08 -12.53 -20.81
CA TYR A 235 -14.01 -12.27 -21.91
C TYR A 235 -13.24 -12.09 -23.23
N TYR A 236 -13.63 -12.86 -24.25
CA TYR A 236 -13.06 -12.74 -25.58
C TYR A 236 -13.69 -11.56 -26.33
N GLN A 237 -12.88 -10.58 -26.75
CA GLN A 237 -13.36 -9.34 -27.35
C GLN A 237 -14.09 -9.53 -28.68
N ARG A 238 -13.97 -10.69 -29.34
CA ARG A 238 -14.70 -10.99 -30.60
C ARG A 238 -15.78 -12.06 -30.40
N ASP A 239 -16.22 -12.27 -29.16
CA ASP A 239 -17.34 -13.14 -28.85
C ASP A 239 -18.63 -12.59 -29.49
N ASP A 240 -19.36 -13.45 -30.19
CA ASP A 240 -20.56 -13.12 -30.96
C ASP A 240 -21.86 -13.58 -30.29
N ALA A 241 -21.78 -14.15 -29.07
CA ALA A 241 -22.93 -14.77 -28.40
C ALA A 241 -24.11 -13.81 -28.17
N TYR A 242 -23.87 -12.50 -28.11
CA TYR A 242 -24.90 -11.46 -27.96
C TYR A 242 -24.92 -10.48 -29.14
N GLY A 243 -24.60 -10.95 -30.34
CA GLY A 243 -24.55 -10.15 -31.57
C GLY A 243 -23.18 -9.51 -31.84
N GLY A 244 -22.24 -9.67 -30.90
CA GLY A 244 -20.87 -9.16 -31.01
C GLY A 244 -20.78 -7.63 -30.92
N PHE A 245 -19.54 -7.14 -31.01
CA PHE A 245 -19.27 -5.70 -30.98
C PHE A 245 -19.04 -5.14 -32.39
N VAL A 246 -19.08 -3.81 -32.51
CA VAL A 246 -18.78 -3.09 -33.75
C VAL A 246 -17.43 -3.54 -34.33
N ASN A 247 -17.35 -3.70 -35.65
CA ASN A 247 -16.16 -4.22 -36.37
C ASN A 247 -15.69 -5.60 -35.84
N GLY A 248 -16.63 -6.44 -35.41
CA GLY A 248 -16.36 -7.75 -34.83
C GLY A 248 -15.50 -7.70 -33.57
N GLY A 249 -15.52 -6.58 -32.83
CA GLY A 249 -14.75 -6.42 -31.59
C GLY A 249 -13.24 -6.31 -31.77
N SER A 250 -12.74 -6.16 -33.00
CA SER A 250 -11.30 -6.16 -33.31
C SER A 250 -10.48 -5.07 -32.59
N VAL A 251 -11.13 -4.00 -32.12
CA VAL A 251 -10.51 -2.86 -31.44
C VAL A 251 -10.92 -2.72 -29.97
N TYR A 252 -11.64 -3.71 -29.42
CA TYR A 252 -12.27 -3.64 -28.08
C TYR A 252 -11.36 -4.04 -26.90
N CYS A 253 -10.05 -4.21 -27.12
CA CYS A 253 -9.15 -4.75 -26.09
C CYS A 253 -9.14 -3.94 -24.79
N GLY A 254 -9.20 -2.61 -24.88
CA GLY A 254 -9.26 -1.73 -23.69
C GLY A 254 -10.53 -1.95 -22.86
N PRO A 255 -11.73 -1.70 -23.43
CA PRO A 255 -13.00 -1.96 -22.74
C PRO A 255 -13.13 -3.39 -22.22
N THR A 256 -12.70 -4.39 -23.00
CA THR A 256 -12.75 -5.80 -22.59
C THR A 256 -11.83 -6.10 -21.41
N ALA A 257 -10.55 -5.68 -21.46
CA ALA A 257 -9.61 -5.86 -20.35
C ALA A 257 -10.11 -5.19 -19.05
N VAL A 258 -10.69 -4.00 -19.15
CA VAL A 258 -11.26 -3.29 -17.99
C VAL A 258 -12.55 -3.96 -17.49
N SER A 259 -13.39 -4.47 -18.38
CA SER A 259 -14.62 -5.16 -17.95
C SER A 259 -14.34 -6.38 -17.08
N ASN A 260 -13.21 -7.08 -17.34
CA ASN A 260 -12.83 -8.27 -16.61
C ASN A 260 -12.72 -7.97 -15.09
N SER A 261 -12.04 -6.88 -14.72
CA SER A 261 -11.91 -6.47 -13.32
C SER A 261 -13.18 -5.84 -12.75
N ILE A 262 -13.96 -5.11 -13.55
CA ILE A 262 -15.23 -4.50 -13.09
C ILE A 262 -16.22 -5.58 -12.65
N ILE A 263 -16.32 -6.67 -13.40
CA ILE A 263 -17.16 -7.82 -13.06
C ILE A 263 -16.67 -8.46 -11.77
N TRP A 264 -15.36 -8.75 -11.66
CA TRP A 264 -14.79 -9.33 -10.45
C TRP A 264 -14.99 -8.43 -9.22
N LEU A 265 -14.75 -7.12 -9.34
CA LEU A 265 -14.96 -6.16 -8.25
C LEU A 265 -16.42 -6.11 -7.81
N ALA A 266 -17.36 -6.14 -8.76
CA ALA A 266 -18.78 -6.17 -8.44
C ALA A 266 -19.16 -7.42 -7.63
N ASP A 267 -18.55 -8.56 -7.95
CA ASP A 267 -18.77 -9.83 -7.24
C ASP A 267 -18.00 -9.89 -5.90
N ASN A 268 -17.08 -8.95 -5.65
CA ASN A 268 -16.18 -8.92 -4.48
C ASN A 268 -16.31 -7.65 -3.63
N GLY A 269 -17.52 -7.13 -3.45
CA GLY A 269 -17.82 -6.06 -2.48
C GLY A 269 -18.14 -4.71 -3.10
N HIS A 270 -18.05 -4.57 -4.43
CA HIS A 270 -18.40 -3.34 -5.15
C HIS A 270 -19.61 -3.54 -6.08
N ALA A 271 -20.67 -4.19 -5.58
CA ALA A 271 -21.83 -4.63 -6.37
C ALA A 271 -22.48 -3.57 -7.27
N ARG A 272 -22.33 -2.27 -6.97
CA ARG A 272 -22.84 -1.18 -7.83
C ARG A 272 -22.09 -1.03 -9.15
N LEU A 273 -20.90 -1.64 -9.30
CA LEU A 273 -20.09 -1.54 -10.51
C LEU A 273 -20.66 -2.32 -11.71
N ALA A 274 -21.51 -3.32 -11.48
CA ALA A 274 -22.11 -4.11 -12.55
C ALA A 274 -23.53 -4.56 -12.15
N PRO A 275 -24.47 -4.68 -13.12
CA PRO A 275 -25.70 -5.42 -12.85
C PRO A 275 -25.39 -6.87 -12.50
N ASN A 276 -26.35 -7.56 -11.87
CA ASN A 276 -26.30 -9.00 -11.62
C ASN A 276 -27.61 -9.61 -12.12
N SER A 277 -27.75 -9.73 -13.44
CA SER A 277 -29.01 -10.13 -14.09
C SER A 277 -29.26 -11.64 -14.08
N GLY A 278 -28.31 -12.43 -13.58
CA GLY A 278 -28.30 -13.89 -13.67
C GLY A 278 -27.60 -14.42 -14.94
N ASP A 279 -27.38 -13.58 -15.96
CA ASP A 279 -26.47 -13.87 -17.07
C ASP A 279 -25.22 -13.00 -16.96
N ARG A 280 -24.23 -13.49 -16.20
CA ARG A 280 -22.99 -12.74 -15.94
C ARG A 280 -22.20 -12.43 -17.20
N LYS A 281 -22.25 -13.32 -18.20
CA LYS A 281 -21.56 -13.14 -19.47
C LYS A 281 -22.22 -12.00 -20.24
N LYS A 282 -23.55 -11.94 -20.26
CA LYS A 282 -24.28 -10.81 -20.85
C LYS A 282 -24.03 -9.50 -20.10
N ASP A 283 -24.05 -9.51 -18.77
CA ASP A 283 -23.74 -8.32 -17.95
C ASP A 283 -22.37 -7.75 -18.33
N GLN A 284 -21.38 -8.62 -18.50
CA GLN A 284 -20.05 -8.24 -18.95
C GLN A 284 -20.05 -7.69 -20.38
N HIS A 285 -20.74 -8.34 -21.32
CA HIS A 285 -20.88 -7.82 -22.68
C HIS A 285 -21.47 -6.40 -22.68
N ASP A 286 -22.55 -6.17 -21.93
CA ASP A 286 -23.22 -4.88 -21.86
C ASP A 286 -22.28 -3.81 -21.26
N ILE A 287 -21.47 -4.16 -20.26
CA ILE A 287 -20.43 -3.28 -19.70
C ILE A 287 -19.35 -2.96 -20.72
N ILE A 288 -18.88 -3.94 -21.50
CA ILE A 288 -17.88 -3.69 -22.56
C ILE A 288 -18.41 -2.68 -23.57
N ALA A 289 -19.66 -2.86 -24.03
CA ALA A 289 -20.30 -1.94 -24.96
C ALA A 289 -20.46 -0.54 -24.35
N LEU A 290 -20.86 -0.46 -23.08
CA LEU A 290 -21.01 0.79 -22.35
C LEU A 290 -19.66 1.51 -22.18
N LEU A 291 -18.63 0.83 -21.68
CA LEU A 291 -17.27 1.39 -21.53
C LEU A 291 -16.72 1.90 -22.87
N ALA A 292 -16.99 1.22 -23.98
CA ALA A 292 -16.57 1.63 -25.32
C ALA A 292 -17.27 2.90 -25.84
N SER A 293 -18.40 3.31 -25.24
CA SER A 293 -19.19 4.45 -25.70
C SER A 293 -18.45 5.80 -25.59
N SER A 294 -18.96 6.81 -26.30
CA SER A 294 -18.42 8.18 -26.27
C SER A 294 -18.49 8.84 -24.89
N SER A 295 -19.38 8.39 -24.00
CA SER A 295 -19.50 8.91 -22.64
C SER A 295 -18.38 8.43 -21.71
N TYR A 296 -17.67 7.35 -22.08
CA TYR A 296 -16.60 6.78 -21.26
C TYR A 296 -15.29 6.74 -22.06
N MET A 297 -14.86 5.57 -22.54
CA MET A 297 -13.55 5.43 -23.18
C MET A 297 -13.46 6.06 -24.58
N ASN A 298 -14.60 6.40 -25.17
CA ASN A 298 -14.72 6.98 -26.50
C ASN A 298 -13.91 6.19 -27.53
N LEU A 299 -14.28 4.91 -27.69
CA LEU A 299 -13.56 3.97 -28.54
C LEU A 299 -13.54 4.43 -29.99
N GLY A 300 -12.34 4.70 -30.51
CA GLY A 300 -12.14 5.09 -31.90
C GLY A 300 -11.89 3.91 -32.84
N PRO A 301 -11.76 4.17 -34.16
CA PRO A 301 -11.46 3.13 -35.15
C PRO A 301 -10.08 2.49 -34.96
N ALA A 302 -9.16 3.13 -34.23
CA ALA A 302 -7.83 2.61 -33.89
C ALA A 302 -7.76 2.03 -32.45
N GLY A 303 -8.90 1.83 -31.79
CA GLY A 303 -8.97 1.44 -30.39
C GLY A 303 -8.97 2.63 -29.43
N VAL A 304 -8.61 2.37 -28.17
CA VAL A 304 -8.58 3.36 -27.10
C VAL A 304 -7.14 3.62 -26.62
N GLY A 305 -6.77 4.89 -26.50
CA GLY A 305 -5.50 5.31 -25.91
C GLY A 305 -5.54 5.35 -24.37
N PRO A 306 -4.40 5.47 -23.69
CA PRO A 306 -4.34 5.49 -22.23
C PRO A 306 -5.20 6.56 -21.58
N ASP A 307 -5.27 7.76 -22.16
CA ASP A 307 -6.12 8.84 -21.63
C ASP A 307 -7.62 8.50 -21.69
N GLY A 308 -8.06 7.81 -22.75
CA GLY A 308 -9.43 7.32 -22.87
C GLY A 308 -9.73 6.22 -21.85
N VAL A 309 -8.77 5.31 -21.60
CA VAL A 309 -8.92 4.28 -20.56
C VAL A 309 -9.00 4.91 -19.18
N THR A 310 -8.10 5.84 -18.82
CA THR A 310 -8.09 6.45 -17.48
C THR A 310 -9.33 7.32 -17.24
N ARG A 311 -9.68 8.21 -18.17
CA ARG A 311 -10.88 9.06 -18.03
C ARG A 311 -12.16 8.24 -18.06
N GLY A 312 -12.30 7.35 -19.04
CA GLY A 312 -13.50 6.53 -19.17
C GLY A 312 -13.72 5.61 -17.97
N LEU A 313 -12.66 5.03 -17.40
CA LEU A 313 -12.75 4.22 -16.18
C LEU A 313 -13.10 5.07 -14.95
N ASN A 314 -12.48 6.24 -14.80
CA ASN A 314 -12.80 7.19 -13.74
C ASN A 314 -14.29 7.55 -13.75
N ASP A 315 -14.77 8.00 -14.91
CA ASP A 315 -16.13 8.49 -15.09
C ASP A 315 -17.14 7.35 -14.89
N TYR A 316 -16.85 6.15 -15.41
CA TYR A 316 -17.68 4.97 -15.19
C TYR A 316 -17.85 4.65 -13.70
N VAL A 317 -16.76 4.56 -12.95
CA VAL A 317 -16.81 4.20 -11.53
C VAL A 317 -17.50 5.28 -10.69
N HIS A 318 -17.25 6.55 -11.00
CA HIS A 318 -17.93 7.68 -10.36
C HIS A 318 -19.44 7.69 -10.62
N ASP A 319 -19.88 7.42 -11.85
CA ASP A 319 -21.31 7.33 -12.20
C ASP A 319 -22.03 6.21 -11.46
N ARG A 320 -21.31 5.15 -11.05
CA ARG A 320 -21.84 4.07 -10.19
C ARG A 320 -21.90 4.45 -8.70
N GLY A 321 -21.47 5.67 -8.35
CA GLY A 321 -21.41 6.15 -6.98
C GLY A 321 -20.49 5.29 -6.11
N VAL A 322 -19.43 4.72 -6.69
CA VAL A 322 -18.45 3.93 -5.96
C VAL A 322 -17.18 4.78 -5.79
N PRO A 323 -16.66 4.95 -4.56
CA PRO A 323 -15.43 5.69 -4.34
C PRO A 323 -14.24 4.97 -4.97
N ILE A 324 -13.30 5.73 -5.54
CA ILE A 324 -11.99 5.27 -5.98
C ILE A 324 -10.97 5.67 -4.90
N GLU A 325 -10.14 4.74 -4.44
CA GLU A 325 -9.00 5.06 -3.58
C GLU A 325 -7.84 5.62 -4.41
N MET A 326 -7.57 4.97 -5.54
CA MET A 326 -6.50 5.36 -6.46
C MET A 326 -6.85 4.99 -7.90
N LEU A 327 -6.59 5.90 -8.84
CA LEU A 327 -6.57 5.60 -10.27
C LEU A 327 -5.39 6.32 -10.89
N HIS A 328 -4.30 5.59 -11.12
CA HIS A 328 -3.02 6.16 -11.52
C HIS A 328 -2.46 5.50 -12.78
N TYR A 329 -1.57 6.24 -13.44
CA TYR A 329 -0.96 5.91 -14.72
C TYR A 329 0.57 6.07 -14.65
N GLN A 330 1.28 5.03 -15.12
CA GLN A 330 2.70 5.08 -15.43
C GLN A 330 2.93 4.79 -16.92
N GLY A 331 3.76 5.58 -17.58
CA GLY A 331 4.09 5.39 -18.99
C GLY A 331 4.38 6.69 -19.72
N TRP A 332 4.83 6.54 -20.97
CA TRP A 332 5.31 7.67 -21.76
C TRP A 332 4.22 8.38 -22.57
N ARG A 333 3.07 7.73 -22.79
CA ARG A 333 1.99 8.30 -23.59
C ARG A 333 1.28 9.40 -22.79
N PRO A 334 0.77 10.45 -23.46
CA PRO A 334 0.08 11.53 -22.76
C PRO A 334 -1.25 11.04 -22.16
N VAL A 335 -1.46 11.39 -20.89
CA VAL A 335 -2.75 11.30 -20.18
C VAL A 335 -2.95 12.57 -19.37
N SER A 336 -4.19 12.85 -18.97
CA SER A 336 -4.53 13.98 -18.11
C SER A 336 -3.75 13.93 -16.78
N SER A 337 -3.28 15.09 -16.30
CA SER A 337 -2.26 15.18 -15.24
C SER A 337 -2.68 14.57 -13.91
N GLU A 338 -3.96 14.58 -13.60
CA GLU A 338 -4.57 14.03 -12.39
C GLU A 338 -4.37 12.52 -12.25
N PHE A 339 -4.18 11.80 -13.36
CA PHE A 339 -3.90 10.36 -13.34
C PHE A 339 -2.40 10.05 -13.30
N ARG A 340 -1.51 11.02 -13.56
CA ARG A 340 -0.08 10.75 -13.76
C ARG A 340 0.66 10.62 -12.44
N THR A 341 1.50 9.59 -12.33
CA THR A 341 2.49 9.51 -11.25
C THR A 341 3.79 10.28 -11.54
N GLY A 342 4.01 10.68 -12.79
CA GLY A 342 5.27 11.24 -13.29
C GLY A 342 6.30 10.19 -13.74
N VAL A 343 6.02 8.90 -13.56
CA VAL A 343 6.90 7.79 -13.99
C VAL A 343 6.64 7.45 -15.46
N ASN A 344 7.67 7.59 -16.31
CA ASN A 344 7.55 7.37 -17.76
C ASN A 344 7.85 5.93 -18.22
N ILE A 345 8.54 5.14 -17.41
CA ILE A 345 8.83 3.72 -17.66
C ILE A 345 8.07 2.93 -16.59
N PRO A 346 7.05 2.14 -16.94
CA PRO A 346 6.23 1.44 -15.96
C PRO A 346 7.09 0.59 -15.02
N ASN A 347 6.93 0.78 -13.71
CA ASN A 347 7.63 0.00 -12.70
C ASN A 347 6.90 -1.34 -12.49
N LEU A 348 7.63 -2.45 -12.64
CA LEU A 348 7.05 -3.79 -12.56
C LEU A 348 6.46 -4.10 -11.17
N ASP A 349 7.12 -3.70 -10.09
CA ASP A 349 6.62 -3.95 -8.75
C ASP A 349 5.37 -3.13 -8.44
N TRP A 350 5.27 -1.91 -8.98
CA TRP A 350 4.05 -1.11 -8.90
C TRP A 350 2.88 -1.79 -9.63
N ILE A 351 3.12 -2.36 -10.82
CA ILE A 351 2.11 -3.17 -11.53
C ILE A 351 1.68 -4.36 -10.66
N LYS A 352 2.62 -5.09 -10.05
CA LYS A 352 2.34 -6.22 -9.16
C LYS A 352 1.49 -5.80 -7.96
N THR A 353 1.80 -4.68 -7.30
CA THR A 353 0.96 -4.15 -6.21
C THR A 353 -0.46 -3.85 -6.69
N GLY A 354 -0.58 -3.35 -7.92
CA GLY A 354 -1.85 -3.05 -8.57
C GLY A 354 -2.70 -4.28 -8.88
N THR A 355 -2.19 -5.50 -8.71
CA THR A 355 -2.97 -6.74 -8.92
C THR A 355 -3.55 -7.29 -7.61
N ILE A 356 -3.07 -6.84 -6.44
CA ILE A 356 -3.40 -7.44 -5.14
C ILE A 356 -4.73 -6.88 -4.59
N GLY A 357 -5.53 -7.76 -3.98
CA GLY A 357 -6.71 -7.37 -3.20
C GLY A 357 -7.75 -6.66 -4.07
N SER A 358 -8.24 -5.50 -3.63
CA SER A 358 -9.22 -4.70 -4.39
C SER A 358 -8.58 -3.81 -5.48
N SER A 359 -7.29 -4.01 -5.79
CA SER A 359 -6.58 -3.30 -6.86
C SER A 359 -6.56 -4.12 -8.16
N ASN A 360 -6.70 -3.47 -9.31
CA ASN A 360 -6.56 -4.09 -10.62
C ASN A 360 -5.60 -3.30 -11.51
N ALA A 361 -4.73 -4.02 -12.22
CA ALA A 361 -3.73 -3.45 -13.12
C ALA A 361 -4.05 -3.81 -14.58
N TYR A 362 -3.90 -2.82 -15.45
CA TYR A 362 -4.05 -2.96 -16.90
C TYR A 362 -2.77 -2.46 -17.55
N ILE A 363 -2.27 -3.19 -18.54
CA ILE A 363 -1.08 -2.78 -19.28
C ILE A 363 -1.41 -2.60 -20.76
N ASN A 364 -0.87 -1.55 -21.36
CA ASN A 364 -0.83 -1.41 -22.81
C ASN A 364 0.49 -1.99 -23.28
N ILE A 365 0.40 -3.06 -24.06
CA ILE A 365 1.53 -3.57 -24.83
C ILE A 365 1.58 -2.84 -26.14
N GLY A 366 2.78 -2.36 -26.45
CA GLY A 366 3.10 -1.93 -27.78
C GLY A 366 3.68 -3.02 -28.63
N TRP A 367 3.15 -3.21 -29.84
CA TRP A 367 3.76 -4.05 -30.87
C TRP A 367 4.82 -3.25 -31.63
N TYR A 368 5.98 -3.86 -31.81
CA TYR A 368 7.14 -3.26 -32.44
C TYR A 368 7.71 -4.14 -33.55
N SER A 369 8.30 -3.51 -34.56
CA SER A 369 9.28 -4.13 -35.45
C SER A 369 10.67 -3.70 -35.00
N HIS A 370 11.56 -4.65 -34.72
CA HIS A 370 12.92 -4.38 -34.28
C HIS A 370 13.87 -4.49 -35.46
N ASP A 371 14.62 -3.42 -35.70
CA ASP A 371 15.78 -3.42 -36.58
C ASP A 371 17.04 -3.56 -35.71
N GLU A 372 17.66 -4.75 -35.76
CA GLU A 372 18.86 -5.07 -34.97
C GLU A 372 20.07 -4.22 -35.37
N GLY A 373 20.17 -3.81 -36.63
CA GLY A 373 21.32 -3.05 -37.13
C GLY A 373 21.38 -1.62 -36.58
N SER A 374 20.21 -1.02 -36.35
CA SER A 374 20.07 0.33 -35.78
C SER A 374 19.59 0.34 -34.32
N ASP A 375 19.39 -0.85 -33.73
CA ASP A 375 18.72 -1.06 -32.44
C ASP A 375 17.44 -0.22 -32.27
N THR A 376 16.62 -0.16 -33.33
CA THR A 376 15.42 0.66 -33.38
C THR A 376 14.16 -0.20 -33.32
N TRP A 377 13.29 0.11 -32.36
CA TRP A 377 11.99 -0.50 -32.15
C TRP A 377 10.92 0.40 -32.74
N THR A 378 10.45 0.12 -33.95
CA THR A 378 9.41 0.90 -34.62
C THR A 378 8.02 0.41 -34.23
N ARG A 379 7.23 1.28 -33.60
CA ARG A 379 5.87 0.99 -33.13
C ARG A 379 4.90 0.75 -34.28
N THR A 380 4.24 -0.41 -34.29
CA THR A 380 3.27 -0.81 -35.33
C THR A 380 1.84 -0.93 -34.84
N GLY A 381 1.62 -1.09 -33.53
CA GLY A 381 0.28 -1.22 -32.97
C GLY A 381 0.27 -1.32 -31.45
N GLY A 382 -0.90 -1.44 -30.85
CA GLY A 382 -1.04 -1.57 -29.39
C GLY A 382 -2.12 -2.54 -29.00
N HIS A 383 -2.05 -3.01 -27.76
CA HIS A 383 -3.00 -3.97 -27.21
C HIS A 383 -3.14 -3.79 -25.70
N TRP A 384 -4.36 -3.87 -25.18
CA TRP A 384 -4.62 -3.78 -23.74
C TRP A 384 -4.92 -5.17 -23.18
N VAL A 385 -4.34 -5.46 -22.02
CA VAL A 385 -4.64 -6.69 -21.26
C VAL A 385 -4.82 -6.38 -19.78
N ALA A 386 -5.52 -7.26 -19.07
CA ALA A 386 -5.64 -7.21 -17.62
C ALA A 386 -4.55 -8.09 -16.99
N VAL A 387 -3.87 -7.58 -15.96
CA VAL A 387 -2.90 -8.37 -15.18
C VAL A 387 -3.64 -9.00 -14.01
N VAL A 388 -3.71 -10.33 -14.01
CA VAL A 388 -4.51 -11.12 -13.06
C VAL A 388 -3.65 -11.87 -12.03
N GLY A 389 -2.34 -11.89 -12.22
CA GLY A 389 -1.39 -12.47 -11.28
C GLY A 389 0.04 -12.20 -11.69
N TYR A 390 1.00 -12.68 -10.90
CA TYR A 390 2.41 -12.52 -11.18
C TYR A 390 3.26 -13.54 -10.40
N GLY A 391 4.55 -13.62 -10.74
CA GLY A 391 5.51 -14.42 -9.99
C GLY A 391 5.51 -15.90 -10.37
N HIS A 392 4.75 -16.31 -11.38
CA HIS A 392 4.63 -17.69 -11.84
C HIS A 392 4.57 -17.72 -13.38
N ASP A 393 5.17 -18.72 -14.02
CA ASP A 393 5.20 -18.88 -15.49
C ASP A 393 4.40 -20.07 -16.04
N GLY A 394 3.64 -20.74 -15.16
CA GLY A 394 2.86 -21.93 -15.46
C GLY A 394 3.62 -23.23 -15.16
N GLY A 395 4.95 -23.20 -15.14
CA GLY A 395 5.80 -24.31 -14.73
C GLY A 395 6.35 -24.16 -13.31
N GLY A 396 6.52 -22.93 -12.83
CA GLY A 396 6.92 -22.66 -11.45
C GLY A 396 7.09 -21.17 -11.16
N PRO A 397 7.68 -20.83 -9.98
CA PRO A 397 7.93 -19.46 -9.60
C PRO A 397 8.89 -18.75 -10.57
N ASN A 398 8.49 -17.58 -11.06
CA ASN A 398 9.30 -16.70 -11.90
C ASN A 398 8.98 -15.23 -11.56
N PRO A 399 9.89 -14.51 -10.88
CA PRO A 399 9.63 -13.15 -10.39
C PRO A 399 9.44 -12.11 -11.51
N ASN A 400 9.82 -12.44 -12.75
CA ASN A 400 9.68 -11.56 -13.92
C ASN A 400 8.44 -11.88 -14.76
N SER A 401 7.62 -12.84 -14.33
CA SER A 401 6.41 -13.22 -15.06
C SER A 401 5.19 -12.46 -14.55
N LEU A 402 4.39 -11.97 -15.50
CA LEU A 402 3.01 -11.54 -15.28
C LEU A 402 2.06 -12.62 -15.81
N ILE A 403 0.92 -12.77 -15.15
CA ILE A 403 -0.20 -13.57 -15.64
C ILE A 403 -1.24 -12.60 -16.14
N VAL A 404 -1.68 -12.76 -17.39
CA VAL A 404 -2.60 -11.83 -18.04
C VAL A 404 -3.79 -12.55 -18.67
N HIS A 405 -4.92 -11.86 -18.70
CA HIS A 405 -6.07 -12.20 -19.54
C HIS A 405 -6.02 -11.33 -20.78
N ASP A 406 -5.78 -11.96 -21.93
CA ASP A 406 -5.68 -11.31 -23.23
C ASP A 406 -7.06 -11.29 -23.93
N PRO A 407 -7.69 -10.11 -24.10
CA PRO A 407 -8.99 -10.01 -24.78
C PRO A 407 -9.02 -10.55 -26.21
N ALA A 408 -7.88 -10.66 -26.89
CA ALA A 408 -7.78 -11.20 -28.25
C ALA A 408 -7.64 -12.73 -28.29
N SER A 409 -7.42 -13.39 -27.16
CA SER A 409 -7.31 -14.84 -27.06
C SER A 409 -8.69 -15.48 -26.90
N ARG A 410 -9.08 -16.33 -27.86
CA ARG A 410 -10.39 -17.01 -27.84
C ARG A 410 -10.45 -18.09 -26.77
N ALA A 411 -9.34 -18.78 -26.56
CA ALA A 411 -9.28 -19.83 -25.55
C ALA A 411 -9.01 -19.15 -24.21
N LYS A 412 -9.91 -19.41 -23.26
CA LYS A 412 -9.94 -18.78 -21.94
C LYS A 412 -8.85 -19.39 -21.06
N PHE A 413 -7.66 -18.81 -21.09
CA PHE A 413 -6.55 -19.31 -20.29
C PHE A 413 -5.65 -18.17 -19.84
N ASN A 414 -5.08 -18.38 -18.65
CA ASN A 414 -3.99 -17.57 -18.14
C ASN A 414 -2.83 -17.57 -19.14
N GLU A 415 -2.50 -16.40 -19.69
CA GLU A 415 -1.26 -16.21 -20.44
C GLU A 415 -0.15 -15.81 -19.49
N TYR A 416 0.97 -16.54 -19.55
CA TYR A 416 2.15 -16.27 -18.76
C TYR A 416 3.18 -15.51 -19.60
N TRP A 417 3.44 -14.27 -19.24
CA TRP A 417 4.35 -13.39 -19.95
C TRP A 417 5.60 -13.13 -19.11
N GLU A 418 6.71 -13.76 -19.49
CA GLU A 418 8.03 -13.45 -18.93
C GLU A 418 8.53 -12.12 -19.51
N LEU A 419 8.92 -11.21 -18.63
CA LEU A 419 9.39 -9.88 -19.01
C LEU A 419 10.91 -9.78 -18.87
N SER A 420 11.58 -9.20 -19.87
CA SER A 420 12.99 -8.85 -19.82
C SER A 420 13.17 -7.35 -19.98
N ARG A 421 14.02 -6.74 -19.16
CA ARG A 421 14.33 -5.32 -19.26
C ARG A 421 15.23 -5.08 -20.47
N LEU A 422 14.92 -4.06 -21.28
CA LEU A 422 15.77 -3.64 -22.39
C LEU A 422 16.97 -2.85 -21.86
N GLU A 423 18.16 -3.19 -22.34
CA GLU A 423 19.42 -2.55 -21.94
C GLU A 423 19.76 -1.34 -22.82
N SER A 424 19.23 -1.29 -24.04
CA SER A 424 19.48 -0.24 -25.02
C SER A 424 18.34 -0.12 -26.03
N GLY A 425 18.50 0.79 -26.98
CA GLY A 425 17.66 0.91 -28.17
C GLY A 425 16.83 2.19 -28.22
N THR A 426 16.23 2.45 -29.37
CA THR A 426 15.35 3.60 -29.60
C THR A 426 13.95 3.13 -29.99
N MET A 427 12.94 3.48 -29.21
CA MET A 427 11.53 3.35 -29.62
C MET A 427 11.17 4.49 -30.57
N SER A 428 10.62 4.18 -31.74
CA SER A 428 10.24 5.13 -32.80
C SER A 428 8.82 4.88 -33.32
N GLY A 429 8.27 5.81 -34.10
CA GLY A 429 6.96 5.70 -34.74
C GLY A 429 6.11 6.97 -34.66
N ASN A 430 4.92 6.95 -35.27
CA ASN A 430 4.05 8.12 -35.42
C ASN A 430 3.15 8.36 -34.19
N TYR A 431 3.72 8.28 -32.99
CA TYR A 431 3.01 8.51 -31.74
C TYR A 431 3.66 9.66 -30.97
N ARG A 432 2.85 10.55 -30.40
CA ARG A 432 3.35 11.65 -29.56
C ARG A 432 4.16 11.11 -28.38
N GLY A 433 5.43 11.49 -28.30
CA GLY A 433 6.39 11.01 -27.30
C GLY A 433 7.45 10.06 -27.84
N LEU A 434 7.38 9.71 -29.13
CA LEU A 434 8.44 9.03 -29.88
C LEU A 434 9.14 10.04 -30.83
N PRO A 435 10.43 9.84 -31.18
CA PRO A 435 11.30 8.77 -30.69
C PRO A 435 11.74 8.97 -29.24
N ARG A 436 12.14 7.88 -28.55
CA ARG A 436 12.71 7.91 -27.20
C ARG A 436 13.59 6.69 -26.93
N SER A 437 14.41 6.75 -25.88
CA SER A 437 15.16 5.56 -25.42
C SER A 437 14.21 4.43 -25.03
N ALA A 438 14.55 3.21 -25.47
CA ALA A 438 13.95 1.95 -25.08
C ALA A 438 14.56 1.38 -23.78
N GLU A 439 15.71 1.91 -23.36
CA GLU A 439 16.41 1.46 -22.16
C GLU A 439 15.48 1.50 -20.94
N GLY A 440 15.47 0.39 -20.20
CA GLY A 440 14.73 0.23 -18.98
C GLY A 440 13.27 -0.21 -19.14
N PHE A 441 12.71 -0.15 -20.35
CA PHE A 441 11.39 -0.71 -20.63
C PHE A 441 11.40 -2.25 -20.56
N TYR A 442 10.22 -2.85 -20.40
CA TYR A 442 10.06 -4.30 -20.34
C TYR A 442 9.56 -4.86 -21.67
N LYS A 443 10.36 -5.74 -22.28
CA LYS A 443 9.98 -6.54 -23.45
C LYS A 443 9.38 -7.87 -22.98
N ILE A 444 8.35 -8.34 -23.67
CA ILE A 444 7.79 -9.68 -23.47
C ILE A 444 8.69 -10.70 -24.18
N ARG A 445 9.21 -11.70 -23.46
CA ARG A 445 10.07 -12.73 -24.03
C ARG A 445 9.36 -13.49 -25.14
N GLY A 446 10.07 -13.74 -26.25
CA GLY A 446 9.54 -14.46 -27.41
C GLY A 446 8.52 -13.67 -28.24
N ARG A 447 8.25 -12.40 -27.91
CA ARG A 447 7.35 -11.52 -28.67
C ARG A 447 8.02 -10.16 -28.92
N ASN A 448 7.59 -9.42 -29.94
CA ASN A 448 8.00 -8.03 -30.14
C ASN A 448 7.07 -7.05 -29.42
N GLY A 449 6.64 -7.42 -28.21
CA GLY A 449 5.80 -6.61 -27.35
C GLY A 449 6.63 -5.87 -26.30
N ILE A 450 6.42 -4.57 -26.13
CA ILE A 450 7.03 -3.75 -25.06
C ILE A 450 5.91 -3.16 -24.21
N VAL A 451 6.05 -3.18 -22.88
CA VAL A 451 5.09 -2.55 -21.95
C VAL A 451 5.20 -1.03 -22.06
N ASP A 452 4.30 -0.40 -22.83
CA ASP A 452 4.31 1.05 -23.05
C ASP A 452 3.88 1.82 -21.81
N CYS A 453 2.84 1.31 -21.15
CA CYS A 453 2.24 1.93 -19.99
C CYS A 453 1.41 0.95 -19.17
N ALA A 454 1.10 1.37 -17.95
CA ALA A 454 0.24 0.66 -17.01
C ALA A 454 -0.72 1.63 -16.32
N VAL A 455 -1.93 1.16 -16.07
CA VAL A 455 -2.99 1.82 -15.29
C VAL A 455 -3.30 0.93 -14.10
N VAL A 456 -3.39 1.50 -12.91
CA VAL A 456 -3.81 0.80 -11.69
C VAL A 456 -5.02 1.50 -11.10
N LEU A 457 -6.08 0.73 -10.89
CA LEU A 457 -7.28 1.12 -10.15
C LEU A 457 -7.28 0.41 -8.80
N THR A 458 -7.40 1.14 -7.70
CA THR A 458 -7.62 0.59 -6.36
C THR A 458 -8.95 1.10 -5.82
N MET A 459 -9.78 0.17 -5.38
CA MET A 459 -11.02 0.44 -4.69
C MET A 459 -10.81 0.35 -3.18
N PRO A 460 -11.52 1.16 -2.36
CA PRO A 460 -11.46 1.04 -0.91
C PRO A 460 -11.87 -0.37 -0.45
N ASP A 461 -11.09 -0.96 0.46
CA ASP A 461 -11.42 -2.27 1.03
C ASP A 461 -12.58 -2.16 2.04
N ASP A 462 -13.81 -2.12 1.53
CA ASP A 462 -15.03 -2.08 2.35
C ASP A 462 -15.53 -3.48 2.73
N SER A 463 -14.83 -4.53 2.29
CA SER A 463 -15.25 -5.92 2.38
C SER A 463 -14.76 -6.60 3.67
N PRO A 464 -15.65 -7.11 4.53
CA PRO A 464 -15.26 -8.01 5.63
C PRO A 464 -14.48 -9.23 5.14
N ALA A 465 -14.69 -9.65 3.89
CA ALA A 465 -13.98 -10.75 3.26
C ALA A 465 -12.54 -10.37 2.86
N SER A 466 -12.24 -9.12 2.50
CA SER A 466 -10.86 -8.70 2.22
C SER A 466 -10.00 -8.62 3.49
N VAL A 467 -10.58 -8.20 4.62
CA VAL A 467 -9.94 -8.30 5.94
C VAL A 467 -9.66 -9.77 6.31
N ALA A 468 -10.63 -10.66 6.09
CA ALA A 468 -10.43 -12.10 6.32
C ALA A 468 -9.41 -12.72 5.36
N ARG A 469 -9.35 -12.28 4.09
CA ARG A 469 -8.41 -12.76 3.06
C ARG A 469 -6.99 -12.25 3.31
N ALA A 470 -6.82 -11.01 3.77
CA ALA A 470 -5.54 -10.47 4.23
C ALA A 470 -5.03 -11.22 5.48
N LEU A 471 -5.92 -11.64 6.38
CA LEU A 471 -5.58 -12.51 7.50
C LEU A 471 -5.26 -13.95 7.05
N ARG A 472 -5.92 -14.44 5.98
CA ARG A 472 -5.67 -15.78 5.41
C ARG A 472 -4.35 -15.86 4.64
N LEU A 473 -3.98 -14.82 3.89
CA LEU A 473 -2.67 -14.73 3.23
C LEU A 473 -1.52 -14.72 4.25
N ARG A 474 -1.71 -14.13 5.43
CA ARG A 474 -0.75 -14.26 6.55
C ARG A 474 -0.61 -15.67 7.11
N ASN A 475 -1.67 -16.47 7.01
CA ASN A 475 -1.68 -17.86 7.48
C ASN A 475 -1.24 -18.86 6.39
N LEU A 476 -1.33 -18.49 5.11
CA LEU A 476 -0.97 -19.32 3.94
C LEU A 476 0.47 -19.12 3.47
N THR A 477 1.16 -18.04 3.86
CA THR A 477 2.64 -17.96 3.77
C THR A 477 3.29 -18.85 4.84
N GLY A 478 2.83 -20.08 5.00
CA GLY A 478 3.44 -21.11 5.83
C GLY A 478 4.90 -21.31 5.40
N ILE A 479 5.78 -20.44 5.89
CA ILE A 479 7.15 -20.78 6.26
C ILE A 479 6.97 -21.80 7.37
N ASP A 480 6.64 -23.03 7.00
CA ASP A 480 6.70 -24.15 7.92
C ASP A 480 8.16 -24.49 8.09
N ALA A 481 8.59 -24.41 9.35
CA ALA A 481 9.71 -25.18 9.83
C ALA A 481 9.43 -26.66 9.52
N ASN A 482 10.40 -27.30 8.87
CA ASN A 482 10.44 -28.71 8.43
C ASN A 482 9.78 -28.97 7.06
N TYR A 483 10.49 -28.73 5.97
CA TYR A 483 11.45 -29.65 5.34
C TYR A 483 12.33 -28.89 4.34
#